data_AF-A0A2M3ZKA6-F1
#
_entry.id   AF-A0A2M3ZKA6-F1
#
_cell.length_a   1.000
_cell.length_b   1.000
_cell.length_c   1.000
_cell.angle_alpha   90.00
_cell.angle_beta   90.00
_cell.angle_gamma   90.00
#
_symmetry.space_group_name_H-M   'P 1'
#
loop_
_entity.id
_entity.type
_entity.pdbx_description
1 polymer ?
#
loop_
_entity_poly.entity_id
_entity_poly.type
_entity_poly.pdbx_seq_one_letter_code
_entity_poly.pdbx_strand_id
1 'polypeptide(L)' 'DINSGTSFLIDSGAELSLVPRDRRIKDVKPTEVMLVAANGTKIPVFGEVTMKIDLGCIVMSNLTFIIADVNTAIIGADF' A
#
# COMPACT_ATOMS: atom_id res chain seq x y z
N ASP A 1 0.83 10.02 6.03
CA ASP A 1 1.08 10.97 4.94
C ASP A 1 0.40 12.29 5.23
N ILE A 2 1.18 13.33 5.49
CA ILE A 2 0.67 14.66 5.85
C ILE A 2 -0.08 15.33 4.69
N ASN A 3 0.16 14.90 3.44
CA ASN A 3 -0.48 15.47 2.26
C ASN A 3 -1.89 14.91 2.03
N SER A 4 -2.08 13.58 2.15
CA SER A 4 -3.38 12.93 1.96
C SER A 4 -4.18 12.73 3.25
N GLY A 5 -3.55 12.87 4.42
CA GLY A 5 -4.13 12.51 5.71
C GLY A 5 -4.15 11.00 5.99
N THR A 6 -3.58 10.18 5.10
CA THR A 6 -3.56 8.72 5.25
C THR A 6 -2.64 8.30 6.39
N SER A 7 -3.15 7.49 7.32
CA SER A 7 -2.33 6.84 8.35
C SER A 7 -1.83 5.49 7.86
N PHE A 8 -0.57 5.17 8.14
CA PHE A 8 0.07 3.92 7.75
C PHE A 8 0.47 3.12 8.99
N LEU A 9 0.23 1.81 8.96
CA LEU A 9 0.88 0.86 9.85
C LEU A 9 2.26 0.52 9.28
N ILE A 10 3.31 0.65 10.09
CA ILE A 10 4.65 0.19 9.71
C ILE A 10 4.77 -1.26 10.17
N ASP A 11 4.90 -2.19 9.23
CA ASP A 11 4.85 -3.62 9.51
C ASP A 11 6.01 -4.36 8.81
N SER A 12 7.07 -4.62 9.56
CA SER A 12 8.21 -5.42 9.07
C SER A 12 7.87 -6.89 8.84
N GLY A 13 6.69 -7.36 9.28
CA GLY A 13 6.18 -8.69 9.01
C GLY A 13 5.49 -8.82 7.66
N ALA A 14 5.19 -7.70 6.99
CA ALA A 14 4.59 -7.68 5.66
C ALA A 14 5.68 -7.55 4.58
N GLU A 15 5.67 -8.44 3.60
CA GLU A 15 6.64 -8.39 2.48
C GLU A 15 6.41 -7.19 1.56
N LEU A 16 5.16 -6.74 1.42
CA LEU A 16 4.74 -5.71 0.47
C LEU A 16 3.99 -4.58 1.16
N SER A 17 4.19 -3.36 0.66
CA SER A 17 3.44 -2.17 1.05
C SER A 17 2.05 -2.15 0.40
N LEU A 18 1.01 -1.89 1.18
CA LEU A 18 -0.39 -1.96 0.76
C LEU A 18 -1.12 -0.63 0.98
N VAL A 19 -2.05 -0.30 0.07
CA VAL A 19 -3.05 0.76 0.28
C VAL A 19 -4.46 0.26 0.01
N PRO A 20 -5.47 0.75 0.76
CA PRO A 20 -6.86 0.52 0.43
C PRO A 20 -7.20 1.03 -0.97
N ARG A 21 -8.20 0.40 -1.59
CA ARG A 21 -8.77 0.92 -2.83
C ARG A 21 -9.36 2.31 -2.61
N ASP A 22 -8.84 3.29 -3.35
CA ASP A 22 -9.34 4.67 -3.33
C ASP A 22 -9.46 5.20 -4.76
N ARG A 23 -10.61 5.82 -5.08
CA ARG A 23 -10.89 6.41 -6.40
C ARG A 23 -9.98 7.58 -6.75
N ARG A 24 -9.33 8.19 -5.75
CA ARG A 24 -8.38 9.29 -5.92
C ARG A 24 -7.01 8.81 -6.41
N ILE A 25 -6.70 7.52 -6.26
CA ILE A 25 -5.46 6.93 -6.78
C ILE A 25 -5.57 6.85 -8.30
N LYS A 26 -4.63 7.51 -8.98
CA LYS A 26 -4.51 7.54 -10.45
C LYS A 26 -3.33 6.68 -10.88
N ASP A 27 -3.24 6.43 -12.18
CA ASP A 27 -2.11 5.74 -12.81
C ASP A 27 -1.86 4.32 -12.26
N VAL A 28 -2.96 3.65 -11.88
CA VAL A 28 -2.94 2.26 -11.42
C VAL A 28 -2.48 1.36 -12.56
N LYS A 29 -1.47 0.54 -12.28
CA LYS A 29 -0.93 -0.45 -13.22
C LYS A 29 -1.46 -1.84 -12.87
N PRO A 30 -1.65 -2.71 -13.87
CA PRO A 30 -1.88 -4.13 -13.62
C PRO A 30 -0.73 -4.75 -12.83
N THR A 31 -1.03 -5.69 -11.95
CA THR A 31 -0.04 -6.44 -11.17
C THR A 31 -0.42 -7.91 -11.14
N GLU A 32 0.57 -8.79 -11.07
CA GLU A 32 0.38 -10.25 -10.94
C GLU A 32 0.37 -10.70 -9.47
N VAL A 33 0.56 -9.76 -8.53
CA VAL A 33 0.59 -10.04 -7.09
C VAL A 33 -0.75 -10.62 -6.61
N MET A 34 -0.66 -11.69 -5.83
CA MET A 34 -1.77 -12.27 -5.09
C MET A 34 -1.49 -12.22 -3.60
N LEU A 35 -2.46 -11.74 -2.82
CA LEU A 35 -2.32 -11.57 -1.37
C LEU A 35 -3.18 -12.58 -0.62
N VAL A 36 -2.65 -13.07 0.49
CA VAL A 36 -3.33 -13.99 1.40
C VAL A 36 -3.10 -13.51 2.83
N ALA A 37 -4.17 -13.34 3.59
CA ALA A 37 -4.10 -13.00 5.01
C ALA A 37 -3.52 -14.16 5.83
N ALA A 38 -3.05 -13.88 7.05
CA ALA A 38 -2.53 -14.91 7.96
C ALA A 38 -3.52 -16.04 8.27
N ASN A 39 -4.83 -15.78 8.14
CA ASN A 39 -5.89 -16.78 8.31
C ASN A 39 -6.19 -17.58 7.01
N GLY A 40 -5.41 -17.42 5.95
CA GLY A 40 -5.59 -18.09 4.66
C GLY A 40 -6.61 -17.43 3.72
N THR A 41 -7.25 -16.32 4.12
CA THR A 41 -8.23 -15.63 3.26
C THR A 41 -7.51 -14.91 2.13
N LYS A 42 -7.95 -15.13 0.88
CA LYS A 42 -7.45 -14.36 -0.27
C LYS A 42 -7.91 -12.91 -0.15
N ILE A 43 -6.99 -11.98 -0.28
CA ILE A 43 -7.29 -10.55 -0.30
C ILE A 43 -7.35 -10.10 -1.76
N PRO A 44 -8.48 -9.55 -2.23
CA PRO A 44 -8.58 -8.99 -3.57
C PRO A 44 -7.52 -7.90 -3.82
N VAL A 45 -6.90 -7.95 -5.00
CA VAL A 45 -5.91 -6.98 -5.48
C VAL A 45 -6.48 -6.25 -6.71
N PHE A 46 -6.23 -4.95 -6.80
CA PHE A 46 -6.77 -4.07 -7.84
C PHE A 46 -5.70 -3.47 -8.76
N GLY A 47 -4.43 -3.79 -8.52
CA GLY A 47 -3.29 -3.23 -9.25
C GLY A 47 -2.22 -2.72 -8.29
N GLU A 48 -1.26 -2.01 -8.84
CA GLU A 48 -0.20 -1.34 -8.10
C GLU A 48 -0.10 0.13 -8.50
N VAL A 49 0.45 0.94 -7.61
CA VAL A 49 0.71 2.36 -7.85
C VAL A 49 2.04 2.76 -7.22
N THR A 50 2.84 3.50 -7.96
CA THR A 50 4.03 4.14 -7.40
C THR A 50 3.67 5.56 -6.98
N MET A 51 3.87 5.89 -5.71
CA MET A 51 3.55 7.22 -5.18
C MET A 51 4.59 7.74 -4.19
N LYS A 52 4.51 9.04 -3.93
CA LYS A 52 5.30 9.73 -2.91
C LYS A 52 4.47 9.82 -1.64
N ILE A 53 5.07 9.54 -0.49
CA ILE A 53 4.46 9.72 0.83
C ILE A 53 5.33 10.63 1.68
N ASP A 54 4.68 11.43 2.52
CA ASP A 54 5.35 12.35 3.44
C ASP A 54 4.91 12.05 4.87
N LEU A 55 5.79 11.46 5.67
CA LEU A 55 5.52 11.14 7.08
C LEU A 55 5.86 12.32 8.01
N GLY A 56 6.03 13.53 7.49
CA GLY A 56 6.36 14.74 8.23
C GLY A 56 7.85 14.89 8.51
N CYS A 57 8.48 13.85 9.07
CA CYS A 57 9.93 13.83 9.30
C CYS A 57 10.72 13.29 8.10
N ILE A 58 10.10 12.40 7.32
CA ILE A 58 10.73 11.69 6.20
C ILE A 58 9.79 11.73 5.01
N VAL A 59 10.35 12.08 3.86
CA VAL A 59 9.68 12.02 2.57
C VAL A 59 10.23 10.83 1.80
N MET A 60 9.38 9.84 1.54
CA MET A 60 9.74 8.69 0.72
C MET A 60 9.14 8.86 -0.67
N SER A 61 10.00 8.83 -1.69
CA SER A 61 9.61 8.98 -3.09
C SER A 61 9.77 7.65 -3.82
N ASN A 62 8.90 7.37 -4.77
CA ASN A 62 8.90 6.14 -5.58
C ASN A 62 8.60 4.85 -4.80
N LEU A 63 7.76 4.91 -3.76
CA LEU A 63 7.25 3.72 -3.10
C LEU A 63 6.14 3.10 -3.95
N THR A 64 6.28 1.82 -4.25
CA THR A 64 5.24 1.04 -4.93
C THR A 64 4.34 0.40 -3.90
N PHE A 65 3.03 0.66 -4.02
CA PHE A 65 2.01 0.05 -3.18
C PHE A 65 1.14 -0.87 -4.02
N ILE A 66 0.79 -2.01 -3.45
CA ILE A 66 -0.29 -2.86 -3.97
C ILE A 66 -1.62 -2.29 -3.47
N ILE A 67 -2.54 -2.07 -4.40
CA ILE A 67 -3.89 -1.63 -4.09
C ILE A 67 -4.71 -2.88 -3.77
N ALA A 68 -5.15 -3.01 -2.53
CA ALA A 68 -5.82 -4.21 -2.04
C ALA A 68 -7.09 -3.89 -1.27
N ASP A 69 -7.94 -4.91 -1.09
CA ASP A 69 -9.13 -4.84 -0.24
C ASP A 69 -8.75 -4.95 1.24
N VAL A 70 -8.13 -3.88 1.76
CA VAL A 70 -7.70 -3.74 3.15
C VAL A 70 -8.22 -2.43 3.72
N ASN A 71 -8.46 -2.38 5.04
CA ASN A 71 -8.94 -1.17 5.72
C ASN A 71 -7.80 -0.23 6.14
N THR A 72 -6.60 -0.78 6.34
CA THR A 72 -5.43 -0.05 6.87
C THR A 72 -4.34 -0.07 5.81
N ALA A 73 -3.77 1.10 5.51
CA ALA A 73 -2.58 1.19 4.67
C ALA A 73 -1.36 0.69 5.45
N ILE A 74 -0.50 -0.09 4.79
CA ILE A 74 0.66 -0.75 5.39
C ILE A 74 1.91 -0.35 4.61
N ILE A 75 2.98 -0.03 5.32
CA ILE A 75 4.34 0.02 4.77
C ILE A 75 5.02 -1.27 5.21
N GLY A 76 5.32 -2.12 4.23
CA GLY A 76 5.89 -3.46 4.41
C GLY A 76 7.40 -3.40 4.67
N ALA A 77 8.15 -4.43 4.27
CA ALA A 77 9.61 -4.48 4.33
C ALA A 77 10.28 -4.11 2.99
N ASP A 78 9.49 -3.69 2.01
CA ASP A 78 9.89 -3.33 0.64
C ASP A 78 10.29 -1.85 0.46
N PHE A 79 10.35 -1.07 1.55
CA PHE A 79 10.71 0.36 1.55
C PHE A 79 12.22 0.64 1.67
#